data_AF-A0A534QXT8-F1
#
_entry.id   AF-A0A534QXT8-F1
#
_cell.length_a   1.000
_cell.length_b   1.000
_cell.length_c   1.000
_cell.angle_alpha   90.00
_cell.angle_beta   90.00
_cell.angle_gamma   90.00
#
_symmetry.space_group_name_H-M   'P 1'
#
loop_
_entity.id
_entity.type
_entity.pdbx_description
1 polymer ?
#
loop_
_entity_poly.entity_id
_entity_poly.type
_entity_poly.pdbx_seq_one_letter_code
_entity_poly.pdbx_strand_id
1 'polypeptide(L)'
;MPLKRALAAAALVLLVASARQAAAVCTAAEVMSCCASCTASACTVNKNATVTPPSPGASCTFDFGTRDVTLASGGFVGGSSIYEIRAHKLTVGSTGKLTATGGISGPGGIITLTLGTGGFVVQTNAVATPVDVSGAGGGSLIVNADGDVTISKAISADASTDTATAGSILITAGRRSGTSIVASGSISLLGGTSGGLSAGTTTGNPSLGGTISLTAIGVLPSGKIDLENAVDVSGGTAGGGSITLTSDGDTILGVTPKSHFLFADGFGDAGSGGSIDVFAGGKIDSPAGMTQPISAVGHSAATAGNSGGSGGSITFEAESGLINLSGASTGGAIAADAASGGCGG
;
A
#
# COMPACT_ATOMS: atom_id res chain seq x y z
N MET A 1 71.12 -19.75 36.46
CA MET A 1 70.62 -19.28 37.78
C MET A 1 69.49 -18.28 37.55
N PRO A 2 68.48 -18.24 38.42
CA PRO A 2 67.08 -18.47 38.03
C PRO A 2 66.13 -17.34 38.47
N LEU A 3 64.81 -17.61 38.39
CA LEU A 3 63.65 -16.87 38.97
C LEU A 3 63.20 -15.61 38.19
N LYS A 4 61.90 -15.29 38.00
CA LYS A 4 60.60 -15.87 38.39
C LYS A 4 59.48 -14.96 37.82
N ARG A 5 58.30 -15.55 37.55
CA ARG A 5 56.94 -15.00 37.77
C ARG A 5 56.49 -13.83 36.86
N ALA A 6 55.24 -13.65 36.45
CA ALA A 6 53.95 -14.30 36.73
C ALA A 6 52.96 -13.81 35.64
N LEU A 7 52.14 -14.68 35.07
CA LEU A 7 50.67 -14.67 35.17
C LEU A 7 49.98 -13.31 34.94
N ALA A 8 49.22 -13.19 33.86
CA ALA A 8 47.82 -12.74 33.89
C ALA A 8 47.14 -13.02 32.54
N ALA A 9 46.31 -14.06 32.54
CA ALA A 9 45.34 -14.33 31.50
C ALA A 9 44.22 -13.29 31.55
N ALA A 10 43.89 -12.68 30.42
CA ALA A 10 42.62 -12.01 30.21
C ALA A 10 41.97 -12.62 28.96
N ALA A 11 41.12 -13.60 29.21
CA ALA A 11 40.28 -14.24 28.21
C ALA A 11 39.27 -13.22 27.69
N LEU A 12 39.54 -12.67 26.50
CA LEU A 12 38.54 -11.95 25.72
C LEU A 12 37.68 -13.00 24.98
N VAL A 13 36.77 -13.62 25.71
CA VAL A 13 35.64 -14.33 25.09
C VAL A 13 34.74 -13.24 24.51
N LEU A 14 35.03 -12.84 23.27
CA LEU A 14 34.06 -12.18 22.42
C LEU A 14 32.86 -13.12 22.32
N LEU A 15 31.81 -12.78 23.06
CA LEU A 15 30.45 -13.21 22.81
C LEU A 15 30.11 -12.79 21.37
N VAL A 16 30.46 -13.64 20.42
CA VAL A 16 29.83 -13.67 19.10
C VAL A 16 28.39 -14.10 19.38
N ALA A 17 27.54 -13.14 19.72
CA ALA A 17 26.12 -13.29 19.49
C ALA A 17 26.00 -13.58 18.00
N SER A 18 25.85 -14.85 17.64
CA SER A 18 25.44 -15.22 16.31
C SER A 18 24.11 -14.52 16.11
N ALA A 19 24.10 -13.45 15.33
CA ALA A 19 22.89 -12.95 14.71
C ALA A 19 22.33 -14.17 13.97
N ARG A 20 21.32 -14.81 14.57
CA ARG A 20 20.62 -15.95 13.98
C ARG A 20 20.18 -15.47 12.61
N GLN A 21 20.80 -16.01 11.56
CA GLN A 21 20.44 -15.73 10.19
C GLN A 21 18.92 -15.90 10.09
N ALA A 22 18.24 -14.86 9.62
CA ALA A 22 16.84 -14.98 9.29
C ALA A 22 16.72 -16.15 8.30
N ALA A 23 15.87 -17.12 8.60
CA ALA A 23 15.72 -18.28 7.74
C ALA A 23 15.26 -17.79 6.37
N ALA A 24 16.04 -18.08 5.33
CA ALA A 24 15.61 -17.96 3.95
C ALA A 24 14.46 -18.95 3.76
N VAL A 25 13.27 -18.44 3.45
CA VAL A 25 12.06 -19.24 3.25
C VAL A 25 11.49 -18.95 1.87
N CYS A 26 10.82 -19.96 1.31
CA CYS A 26 10.08 -19.83 0.06
C CYS A 26 8.77 -20.62 0.05
N THR A 27 8.46 -21.33 1.15
CA THR A 27 7.25 -22.11 1.34
C THR A 27 6.63 -21.88 2.72
N ALA A 28 5.32 -22.12 2.85
CA ALA A 28 4.64 -22.03 4.14
C ALA A 28 5.20 -23.04 5.15
N ALA A 29 5.57 -24.25 4.72
CA ALA A 29 6.14 -25.28 5.60
C ALA A 29 7.41 -24.80 6.31
N GLU A 30 8.29 -24.10 5.60
CA GLU A 30 9.51 -23.53 6.18
C GLU A 30 9.16 -22.46 7.23
N VAL A 31 8.22 -21.56 6.92
CA VAL A 31 7.73 -20.54 7.86
C VAL A 31 7.14 -21.17 9.12
N MET A 32 6.32 -22.21 8.95
CA MET A 32 5.70 -22.95 10.05
C MET A 32 6.73 -23.65 10.94
N SER A 33 7.86 -24.06 10.37
CA SER A 33 8.94 -24.72 11.13
C SER A 33 9.86 -23.76 11.87
N CYS A 34 10.13 -22.57 11.31
CA CYS A 34 11.16 -21.66 11.83
C CYS A 34 10.61 -20.53 12.70
N CYS A 35 9.44 -20.03 12.32
CA CYS A 35 9.10 -18.63 12.54
C CYS A 35 7.66 -18.43 13.04
N ALA A 36 6.81 -19.45 12.90
CA ALA A 36 5.41 -19.42 13.31
C ALA A 36 5.05 -20.50 14.33
N SER A 37 3.96 -20.27 15.05
CA SER A 37 3.26 -21.27 15.86
C SER A 37 1.90 -21.50 15.23
N CYS A 38 1.65 -22.71 14.77
CA CYS A 38 0.45 -23.04 14.00
C CYS A 38 -0.39 -24.11 14.67
N THR A 39 -1.70 -23.96 14.54
CA THR A 39 -2.72 -24.96 14.83
C THR A 39 -3.36 -25.43 13.52
N ALA A 40 -4.42 -26.22 13.63
CA ALA A 40 -5.20 -26.64 12.46
C ALA A 40 -5.85 -25.44 11.72
N SER A 41 -6.22 -24.39 12.44
CA SER A 41 -7.02 -23.27 11.92
C SER A 41 -6.31 -21.92 11.94
N ALA A 42 -5.15 -21.78 12.59
CA ALA A 42 -4.46 -20.51 12.71
C ALA A 42 -2.94 -20.67 12.70
N CYS A 43 -2.25 -19.63 12.29
CA CYS A 43 -0.80 -19.52 12.32
C CYS A 43 -0.40 -18.13 12.81
N THR A 44 0.40 -18.08 13.87
CA THR A 44 0.96 -16.82 14.38
C THR A 44 2.45 -16.75 14.06
N VAL A 45 2.83 -15.84 13.18
CA VAL A 45 4.23 -15.57 12.81
C VAL A 45 4.82 -14.59 13.81
N ASN A 46 5.74 -15.07 14.64
CA ASN A 46 6.34 -14.31 15.74
C ASN A 46 7.78 -13.85 15.45
N LYS A 47 8.39 -14.38 14.38
CA LYS A 47 9.72 -14.00 13.90
C LYS A 47 9.68 -13.60 12.43
N ASN A 48 10.62 -12.77 12.02
CA ASN A 48 10.78 -12.44 10.60
C ASN A 48 11.28 -13.67 9.84
N ALA A 49 10.54 -14.05 8.82
CA ALA A 49 10.94 -15.01 7.82
C ALA A 49 11.49 -14.21 6.63
N THR A 50 12.77 -14.42 6.31
CA THR A 50 13.38 -13.73 5.18
C THR A 50 13.00 -14.46 3.90
N VAL A 51 12.34 -13.76 2.99
CA VAL A 51 11.90 -14.36 1.73
C VAL A 51 13.07 -14.35 0.76
N THR A 52 13.45 -15.52 0.27
CA THR A 52 14.54 -15.66 -0.72
C THR A 52 14.12 -16.66 -1.78
N PRO A 53 13.76 -16.20 -2.98
CA PRO A 53 13.47 -17.09 -4.09
C PRO A 53 14.62 -18.04 -4.42
N PRO A 54 14.34 -19.26 -4.90
CA PRO A 54 15.36 -20.28 -5.18
C PRO A 54 16.30 -19.88 -6.33
N SER A 55 15.86 -18.97 -7.20
CA SER A 55 16.65 -18.39 -8.27
C SER A 55 16.18 -16.96 -8.58
N PRO A 56 17.02 -16.12 -9.20
CA PRO A 56 16.61 -14.79 -9.65
C PRO A 56 15.38 -14.87 -10.57
N GLY A 57 14.35 -14.08 -10.26
CA GLY A 57 13.09 -14.06 -11.01
C GLY A 57 12.09 -15.17 -10.65
N ALA A 58 12.46 -16.14 -9.81
CA ALA A 58 11.49 -17.08 -9.26
C ALA A 58 10.59 -16.41 -8.21
N SER A 59 9.41 -16.98 -7.99
CA SER A 59 8.47 -16.56 -6.95
C SER A 59 8.45 -17.54 -5.78
N CYS A 60 8.19 -17.03 -4.57
CA CYS A 60 7.86 -17.87 -3.42
C CYS A 60 6.35 -17.97 -3.21
N THR A 61 5.86 -19.12 -2.79
CA THR A 61 4.43 -19.31 -2.51
C THR A 61 4.25 -19.87 -1.11
N PHE A 62 3.59 -19.09 -0.27
CA PHE A 62 3.27 -19.42 1.11
C PHE A 62 1.79 -19.77 1.22
N ASP A 63 1.46 -21.03 0.96
CA ASP A 63 0.10 -21.53 1.11
C ASP A 63 -0.16 -22.09 2.52
N PHE A 64 -0.93 -21.34 3.31
CA PHE A 64 -1.37 -21.72 4.65
C PHE A 64 -2.71 -22.46 4.64
N GLY A 65 -3.31 -22.67 3.47
CA GLY A 65 -4.62 -23.26 3.28
C GLY A 65 -5.72 -22.42 3.91
N THR A 66 -6.61 -23.06 4.67
CA THR A 66 -7.77 -22.42 5.31
C THR A 66 -7.44 -21.75 6.65
N ARG A 67 -6.16 -21.50 6.94
CA ARG A 67 -5.74 -20.93 8.23
C ARG A 67 -5.83 -19.42 8.25
N ASP A 68 -6.09 -18.89 9.43
CA ASP A 68 -5.91 -17.48 9.75
C ASP A 68 -4.45 -17.21 10.09
N VAL A 69 -3.78 -16.38 9.30
CA VAL A 69 -2.37 -16.01 9.50
C VAL A 69 -2.31 -14.65 10.18
N THR A 70 -1.61 -14.58 11.31
CA THR A 70 -1.33 -13.33 12.02
C THR A 70 0.17 -13.09 12.08
N LEU A 71 0.62 -11.97 11.51
CA LEU A 71 1.98 -11.45 11.66
C LEU A 71 2.02 -10.65 12.95
N ALA A 72 2.29 -11.29 14.09
CA ALA A 72 2.17 -10.65 15.39
C ALA A 72 3.35 -9.70 15.66
N SER A 73 4.52 -10.28 15.90
CA SER A 73 5.81 -9.58 16.03
C SER A 73 6.80 -9.94 14.93
N GLY A 74 6.47 -10.94 14.13
CA GLY A 74 7.22 -11.38 12.97
C GLY A 74 6.59 -10.94 11.67
N GLY A 75 7.04 -11.53 10.57
CA GLY A 75 6.59 -11.08 9.27
C GLY A 75 7.32 -11.74 8.12
N PHE A 76 6.91 -11.37 6.91
CA PHE A 76 7.61 -11.70 5.68
C PHE A 76 8.47 -10.50 5.30
N VAL A 77 9.78 -10.72 5.19
CA VAL A 77 10.75 -9.68 4.86
C VAL A 77 11.53 -10.12 3.63
N GLY A 78 11.10 -9.66 2.46
CA GLY A 78 11.76 -9.87 1.17
C GLY A 78 12.43 -8.60 0.65
N GLY A 79 13.37 -8.78 -0.28
CA GLY A 79 13.92 -7.71 -1.11
C GLY A 79 13.06 -7.46 -2.36
N SER A 80 13.70 -7.06 -3.47
CA SER A 80 13.13 -7.04 -4.83
C SER A 80 12.78 -8.44 -5.34
N SER A 81 11.75 -9.05 -4.78
CA SER A 81 11.35 -10.43 -5.03
C SER A 81 9.85 -10.55 -5.16
N ILE A 82 9.41 -11.63 -5.81
CA ILE A 82 7.99 -11.93 -6.00
C ILE A 82 7.59 -12.98 -4.98
N TYR A 83 6.53 -12.75 -4.23
CA TYR A 83 5.95 -13.81 -3.43
C TYR A 83 4.44 -13.70 -3.25
N GLU A 84 3.82 -14.87 -3.13
CA GLU A 84 2.39 -15.03 -2.92
C GLU A 84 2.11 -15.61 -1.53
N ILE A 85 1.12 -15.08 -0.82
CA ILE A 85 0.58 -15.66 0.41
C ILE A 85 -0.87 -16.07 0.15
N ARG A 86 -1.17 -17.34 0.39
CA ARG A 86 -2.53 -17.89 0.34
C ARG A 86 -2.99 -18.26 1.73
N ALA A 87 -4.14 -17.76 2.16
CA ALA A 87 -4.68 -18.02 3.50
C ALA A 87 -6.19 -17.82 3.54
N HIS A 88 -6.86 -18.22 4.61
CA HIS A 88 -8.25 -17.80 4.85
C HIS A 88 -8.33 -16.34 5.26
N LYS A 89 -7.38 -15.89 6.11
CA LYS A 89 -7.23 -14.51 6.59
C LYS A 89 -5.76 -14.17 6.70
N LEU A 90 -5.41 -12.91 6.44
CA LEU A 90 -4.11 -12.37 6.83
C LEU A 90 -4.29 -11.11 7.69
N THR A 91 -3.69 -11.12 8.88
CA THR A 91 -3.62 -9.96 9.77
C THR A 91 -2.17 -9.54 9.96
N VAL A 92 -1.84 -8.32 9.56
CA VAL A 92 -0.59 -7.65 9.96
C VAL A 92 -0.85 -7.01 11.32
N GLY A 93 -0.35 -7.66 12.37
CA GLY A 93 -0.54 -7.26 13.75
C GLY A 93 0.23 -6.00 14.13
N SER A 94 0.18 -5.60 15.39
CA SER A 94 0.68 -4.30 15.88
C SER A 94 2.19 -4.07 15.79
N THR A 95 3.00 -5.11 15.55
CA THR A 95 4.44 -4.99 15.23
C THR A 95 4.85 -5.86 14.04
N GLY A 96 3.87 -6.45 13.35
CA GLY A 96 4.08 -7.32 12.21
C GLY A 96 4.59 -6.58 10.99
N LYS A 97 5.21 -7.32 10.07
CA LYS A 97 5.77 -6.78 8.83
C LYS A 97 5.45 -7.64 7.61
N LEU A 98 5.14 -6.97 6.50
CA LEU A 98 4.95 -7.59 5.20
C LEU A 98 5.67 -6.73 4.17
N THR A 99 6.92 -7.08 3.85
CA THR A 99 7.78 -6.21 3.04
C THR A 99 8.42 -6.92 1.87
N ALA A 100 8.55 -6.22 0.75
CA ALA A 100 9.30 -6.64 -0.42
C ALA A 100 10.04 -5.42 -0.97
N THR A 101 11.00 -4.89 -0.20
CA THR A 101 11.59 -3.58 -0.50
C THR A 101 12.83 -3.72 -1.37
N GLY A 102 12.98 -2.87 -2.39
CA GLY A 102 14.18 -2.82 -3.22
C GLY A 102 15.29 -1.89 -2.71
N GLY A 103 15.01 -1.10 -1.67
CA GLY A 103 15.90 -0.04 -1.20
C GLY A 103 16.16 1.00 -2.29
N ILE A 104 17.27 1.72 -2.20
CA ILE A 104 17.64 2.78 -3.15
C ILE A 104 18.24 2.28 -4.47
N SER A 105 18.52 0.97 -4.57
CA SER A 105 19.31 0.39 -5.67
C SER A 105 18.52 -0.56 -6.58
N GLY A 106 17.36 -1.04 -6.13
CA GLY A 106 16.53 -1.96 -6.89
C GLY A 106 15.06 -1.60 -6.79
N PRO A 107 14.21 -2.04 -7.75
CA PRO A 107 12.78 -1.80 -7.66
C PRO A 107 12.17 -2.55 -6.48
N GLY A 108 11.02 -2.10 -6.00
CA GLY A 108 10.21 -2.87 -5.06
C GLY A 108 9.84 -4.24 -5.63
N GLY A 109 9.62 -5.21 -4.74
CA GLY A 109 9.13 -6.53 -5.08
C GLY A 109 7.63 -6.57 -5.32
N ILE A 110 7.10 -7.76 -5.55
CA ILE A 110 5.68 -8.00 -5.76
C ILE A 110 5.16 -8.92 -4.66
N ILE A 111 4.13 -8.47 -3.96
CA ILE A 111 3.42 -9.25 -2.96
C ILE A 111 2.00 -9.51 -3.46
N THR A 112 1.65 -10.77 -3.65
CA THR A 112 0.28 -11.18 -3.98
C THR A 112 -0.36 -11.86 -2.78
N LEU A 113 -1.52 -11.40 -2.34
CA LEU A 113 -2.32 -12.01 -1.30
C LEU A 113 -3.58 -12.60 -1.92
N THR A 114 -3.77 -13.91 -1.75
CA THR A 114 -4.98 -14.63 -2.15
C THR A 114 -5.67 -15.12 -0.88
N LEU A 115 -6.71 -14.41 -0.46
CA LEU A 115 -7.33 -14.55 0.85
C LEU A 115 -8.78 -15.01 0.73
N GLY A 116 -9.19 -15.90 1.63
CA GLY A 116 -10.56 -16.34 1.76
C GLY A 116 -11.47 -15.28 2.40
N THR A 117 -12.62 -15.75 2.89
CA THR A 117 -13.65 -14.90 3.52
C THR A 117 -13.20 -14.22 4.82
N GLY A 118 -12.07 -14.62 5.39
CA GLY A 118 -11.50 -13.98 6.57
C GLY A 118 -10.81 -12.65 6.28
N GLY A 119 -10.48 -12.37 5.01
CA GLY A 119 -10.09 -11.04 4.56
C GLY A 119 -8.66 -10.61 4.90
N PHE A 120 -8.39 -9.32 4.70
CA PHE A 120 -7.09 -8.70 4.99
C PHE A 120 -7.22 -7.62 6.05
N VAL A 121 -6.35 -7.65 7.06
CA VAL A 121 -6.36 -6.66 8.14
C VAL A 121 -4.96 -6.12 8.36
N VAL A 122 -4.78 -4.81 8.29
CA VAL A 122 -3.58 -4.11 8.76
C VAL A 122 -3.96 -3.34 10.01
N GLN A 123 -3.57 -3.87 11.17
CA GLN A 123 -3.87 -3.24 12.45
C GLN A 123 -3.05 -1.96 12.65
N THR A 124 -3.52 -1.11 13.56
CA THR A 124 -2.72 0.00 14.09
C THR A 124 -1.40 -0.56 14.65
N ASN A 125 -0.31 -0.24 13.97
CA ASN A 125 1.02 -0.80 14.22
C ASN A 125 1.98 0.28 14.76
N ALA A 126 2.93 -0.11 15.60
CA ALA A 126 4.03 0.75 16.05
C ALA A 126 5.05 1.02 14.93
N VAL A 127 5.15 0.12 13.95
CA VAL A 127 5.86 0.28 12.69
C VAL A 127 5.13 1.31 11.84
N ALA A 128 5.85 2.32 11.36
CA ALA A 128 5.30 3.40 10.55
C ALA A 128 4.61 2.87 9.28
N THR A 129 5.28 1.97 8.56
CA THR A 129 4.84 1.36 7.30
C THR A 129 4.94 -0.17 7.42
N PRO A 130 3.92 -0.85 7.96
CA PRO A 130 3.98 -2.30 8.18
C PRO A 130 3.87 -3.13 6.90
N VAL A 131 3.30 -2.56 5.83
CA VAL A 131 3.26 -3.17 4.50
C VAL A 131 4.02 -2.27 3.53
N ASP A 132 5.13 -2.77 2.99
CA ASP A 132 6.08 -1.93 2.25
C ASP A 132 6.66 -2.69 1.06
N VAL A 133 6.31 -2.24 -0.14
CA VAL A 133 6.86 -2.70 -1.42
C VAL A 133 7.59 -1.57 -2.13
N SER A 134 8.10 -0.58 -1.40
CA SER A 134 8.88 0.52 -1.97
C SER A 134 10.26 0.07 -2.49
N GLY A 135 10.84 0.87 -3.37
CA GLY A 135 12.18 0.63 -3.91
C GLY A 135 12.65 1.81 -4.74
N ALA A 136 13.73 1.67 -5.50
CA ALA A 136 14.23 2.69 -6.41
C ALA A 136 13.10 3.12 -7.36
N GLY A 137 12.55 2.14 -8.09
CA GLY A 137 11.16 2.17 -8.55
C GLY A 137 10.25 1.48 -7.55
N GLY A 138 8.97 1.87 -7.49
CA GLY A 138 8.02 1.23 -6.59
C GLY A 138 7.68 -0.20 -7.03
N GLY A 139 7.31 -1.04 -6.06
CA GLY A 139 6.88 -2.43 -6.27
C GLY A 139 5.37 -2.56 -6.42
N SER A 140 4.84 -3.76 -6.20
CA SER A 140 3.39 -4.01 -6.29
C SER A 140 2.86 -4.79 -5.10
N LEU A 141 1.76 -4.30 -4.53
CA LEU A 141 0.93 -5.05 -3.60
C LEU A 141 -0.40 -5.38 -4.30
N ILE A 142 -0.71 -6.67 -4.39
CA ILE A 142 -1.96 -7.17 -4.98
C ILE A 142 -2.69 -7.95 -3.89
N VAL A 143 -3.90 -7.51 -3.53
CA VAL A 143 -4.74 -8.15 -2.52
C VAL A 143 -6.02 -8.61 -3.18
N ASN A 144 -6.24 -9.93 -3.22
CA ASN A 144 -7.48 -10.56 -3.66
C ASN A 144 -8.08 -11.25 -2.44
N ALA A 145 -9.08 -10.62 -1.81
CA ALA A 145 -9.74 -11.15 -0.64
C ALA A 145 -11.21 -11.44 -0.93
N ASP A 146 -11.68 -12.64 -0.62
CA ASP A 146 -13.11 -12.97 -0.71
C ASP A 146 -13.94 -12.25 0.38
N GLY A 147 -13.30 -11.82 1.47
CA GLY A 147 -13.91 -11.06 2.57
C GLY A 147 -13.47 -9.60 2.63
N ASP A 148 -13.75 -8.95 3.76
CA ASP A 148 -13.45 -7.54 3.98
C ASP A 148 -11.94 -7.23 4.05
N VAL A 149 -11.58 -6.01 3.68
CA VAL A 149 -10.24 -5.46 3.82
C VAL A 149 -10.28 -4.25 4.75
N THR A 150 -9.54 -4.29 5.85
CA THR A 150 -9.46 -3.19 6.81
C THR A 150 -8.02 -2.74 6.99
N ILE A 151 -7.74 -1.46 6.72
CA ILE A 151 -6.40 -0.89 6.77
C ILE A 151 -6.43 0.28 7.75
N SER A 152 -5.69 0.15 8.85
CA SER A 152 -5.58 1.19 9.89
C SER A 152 -4.18 1.80 9.97
N LYS A 153 -3.31 1.49 9.00
CA LYS A 153 -1.91 1.92 8.95
C LYS A 153 -1.42 2.03 7.52
N ALA A 154 -0.29 2.71 7.34
CA ALA A 154 0.29 2.99 6.04
C ALA A 154 0.66 1.73 5.27
N ILE A 155 0.40 1.80 3.97
CA ILE A 155 0.91 0.87 2.96
C ILE A 155 1.64 1.71 1.92
N SER A 156 2.89 1.35 1.62
CA SER A 156 3.71 2.09 0.64
C SER A 156 4.15 1.18 -0.51
N ALA A 157 4.04 1.74 -1.71
CA ALA A 157 4.63 1.26 -2.95
C ALA A 157 5.42 2.40 -3.63
N ASP A 158 6.01 3.30 -2.83
CA ASP A 158 6.64 4.52 -3.35
C ASP A 158 7.93 4.23 -4.13
N ALA A 159 8.25 5.12 -5.07
CA ALA A 159 9.59 5.20 -5.65
C ALA A 159 10.48 6.08 -4.77
N SER A 160 11.66 5.57 -4.45
CA SER A 160 12.67 6.23 -3.61
C SER A 160 13.76 6.93 -4.42
N THR A 161 13.86 6.66 -5.72
CA THR A 161 14.75 7.38 -6.63
C THR A 161 14.00 8.35 -7.53
N ASP A 162 14.70 9.37 -7.97
CA ASP A 162 14.22 10.47 -8.80
C ASP A 162 13.77 10.05 -10.21
N THR A 163 14.35 9.00 -10.78
CA THR A 163 14.19 8.64 -12.20
C THR A 163 13.24 7.49 -12.46
N ALA A 164 12.69 6.85 -11.42
CA ALA A 164 11.87 5.66 -11.56
C ALA A 164 10.40 5.93 -11.21
N THR A 165 9.52 5.25 -11.94
CA THR A 165 8.07 5.28 -11.69
C THR A 165 7.73 4.65 -10.33
N ALA A 166 6.73 5.21 -9.65
CA ALA A 166 6.19 4.62 -8.44
C ALA A 166 5.43 3.32 -8.72
N GLY A 167 5.08 2.62 -7.64
CA GLY A 167 4.55 1.27 -7.68
C GLY A 167 3.04 1.21 -7.81
N SER A 168 2.48 0.07 -7.43
CA SER A 168 1.04 -0.17 -7.45
C SER A 168 0.51 -0.81 -6.17
N ILE A 169 -0.70 -0.40 -5.77
CA ILE A 169 -1.48 -1.04 -4.72
C ILE A 169 -2.84 -1.38 -5.31
N LEU A 170 -3.12 -2.66 -5.47
CA LEU A 170 -4.33 -3.19 -6.08
C LEU A 170 -5.07 -4.02 -5.03
N ILE A 171 -6.25 -3.60 -4.60
CA ILE A 171 -7.02 -4.27 -3.55
C ILE A 171 -8.41 -4.59 -4.08
N THR A 172 -8.75 -5.87 -4.08
CA THR A 172 -10.08 -6.39 -4.36
C THR A 172 -10.62 -7.08 -3.11
N ALA A 173 -11.78 -6.61 -2.62
CA ALA A 173 -12.56 -7.24 -1.56
C ALA A 173 -13.86 -7.81 -2.14
N GLY A 174 -14.18 -9.06 -1.85
CA GLY A 174 -15.23 -9.81 -2.54
C GLY A 174 -14.77 -10.37 -3.90
N ARG A 175 -15.65 -11.12 -4.55
CA ARG A 175 -15.34 -11.81 -5.81
C ARG A 175 -16.55 -12.02 -6.69
N ARG A 176 -16.35 -11.85 -8.00
CA ARG A 176 -17.28 -12.23 -9.06
C ARG A 176 -16.88 -13.53 -9.73
N SER A 177 -17.87 -14.27 -10.22
CA SER A 177 -17.72 -15.36 -11.18
C SER A 177 -18.65 -15.08 -12.36
N GLY A 178 -18.08 -14.59 -13.47
CA GLY A 178 -18.88 -13.99 -14.54
C GLY A 178 -19.62 -12.74 -14.04
N THR A 179 -20.93 -12.71 -14.22
CA THR A 179 -21.81 -11.64 -13.73
C THR A 179 -22.31 -11.84 -12.29
N SER A 180 -22.06 -13.02 -11.70
CA SER A 180 -22.56 -13.37 -10.38
C SER A 180 -21.56 -13.02 -9.28
N ILE A 181 -22.04 -12.43 -8.19
CA ILE A 181 -21.26 -12.22 -6.97
C ILE A 181 -21.21 -13.54 -6.21
N VAL A 182 -19.99 -14.05 -5.98
CA VAL A 182 -19.74 -15.33 -5.29
C VAL A 182 -19.11 -15.14 -3.91
N ALA A 183 -18.57 -13.96 -3.63
CA ALA A 183 -18.16 -13.53 -2.30
C ALA A 183 -18.37 -12.01 -2.20
N SER A 184 -18.73 -11.53 -1.01
CA SER A 184 -18.95 -10.11 -0.75
C SER A 184 -17.92 -9.60 0.25
N GLY A 185 -17.30 -8.47 -0.07
CA GLY A 185 -16.34 -7.80 0.79
C GLY A 185 -16.44 -6.29 0.65
N SER A 186 -16.05 -5.59 1.70
CA SER A 186 -15.95 -4.13 1.77
C SER A 186 -14.52 -3.73 2.08
N ILE A 187 -14.14 -2.51 1.69
CA ILE A 187 -12.82 -1.94 1.97
C ILE A 187 -13.01 -0.78 2.94
N SER A 188 -12.25 -0.78 4.02
CA SER A 188 -12.21 0.32 4.98
C SER A 188 -10.76 0.76 5.20
N LEU A 189 -10.46 1.99 4.81
CA LEU A 189 -9.20 2.67 5.11
C LEU A 189 -9.44 3.62 6.28
N LEU A 190 -9.18 3.15 7.49
CA LEU A 190 -9.53 3.86 8.72
C LEU A 190 -8.61 5.08 8.94
N GLY A 191 -9.20 6.15 9.48
CA GLY A 191 -8.48 7.36 9.80
C GLY A 191 -7.52 7.20 10.99
N GLY A 192 -6.51 8.07 11.05
CA GLY A 192 -5.55 8.13 12.15
C GLY A 192 -4.27 8.89 11.78
N THR A 193 -3.44 9.25 12.76
CA THR A 193 -2.20 10.04 12.53
C THR A 193 -1.13 9.30 11.71
N SER A 194 -1.33 8.02 11.46
CA SER A 194 -0.48 7.19 10.63
C SER A 194 -1.04 7.07 9.23
N GLY A 195 -0.20 7.36 8.22
CA GLY A 195 -0.61 7.59 6.83
C GLY A 195 -1.43 6.47 6.20
N GLY A 196 -2.13 6.82 5.11
CA GLY A 196 -2.93 5.88 4.33
C GLY A 196 -2.11 5.17 3.24
N LEU A 197 -2.64 5.11 2.03
CA LEU A 197 -2.02 4.41 0.91
C LEU A 197 -1.12 5.35 0.12
N SER A 198 0.08 4.91 -0.25
CA SER A 198 1.02 5.71 -1.02
C SER A 198 1.67 4.89 -2.12
N ALA A 199 1.63 5.42 -3.34
CA ALA A 199 2.39 4.95 -4.48
C ALA A 199 2.86 6.19 -5.25
N GLY A 200 3.53 7.10 -4.55
CA GLY A 200 4.01 8.37 -5.07
C GLY A 200 5.51 8.37 -5.35
N THR A 201 5.99 9.49 -5.89
CA THR A 201 7.41 9.75 -6.13
C THR A 201 7.86 11.04 -5.43
N THR A 202 9.16 11.32 -5.45
CA THR A 202 9.68 12.60 -4.95
C THR A 202 9.38 13.74 -5.92
N THR A 203 8.76 14.81 -5.41
CA THR A 203 8.32 15.98 -6.18
C THR A 203 9.53 16.70 -6.81
N GLY A 204 9.58 16.83 -8.14
CA GLY A 204 10.62 17.59 -8.86
C GLY A 204 11.46 16.81 -9.86
N ASN A 205 11.24 15.51 -9.99
CA ASN A 205 12.07 14.61 -10.80
C ASN A 205 11.30 14.01 -11.99
N PRO A 206 11.93 13.39 -13.02
CA PRO A 206 11.24 12.88 -14.21
C PRO A 206 10.54 11.53 -14.00
N SER A 207 9.88 11.37 -12.86
CA SER A 207 9.17 10.14 -12.48
C SER A 207 7.66 10.31 -12.61
N LEU A 208 6.97 9.23 -13.00
CA LEU A 208 5.52 9.16 -13.05
C LEU A 208 5.00 8.63 -11.70
N GLY A 209 3.89 9.18 -11.22
CA GLY A 209 3.16 8.64 -10.08
C GLY A 209 2.66 7.21 -10.31
N GLY A 210 2.30 6.53 -9.23
CA GLY A 210 1.94 5.11 -9.25
C GLY A 210 0.46 4.87 -9.53
N THR A 211 -0.03 3.70 -9.14
CA THR A 211 -1.44 3.33 -9.29
C THR A 211 -2.00 2.77 -8.00
N ILE A 212 -3.13 3.29 -7.54
CA ILE A 212 -3.89 2.72 -6.43
C ILE A 212 -5.30 2.40 -6.91
N SER A 213 -5.67 1.11 -6.90
CA SER A 213 -7.00 0.66 -7.30
C SER A 213 -7.64 -0.13 -6.17
N LEU A 214 -8.83 0.32 -5.73
CA LEU A 214 -9.64 -0.32 -4.70
C LEU A 214 -10.96 -0.76 -5.32
N THR A 215 -11.24 -2.06 -5.26
CA THR A 215 -12.48 -2.66 -5.79
C THR A 215 -13.21 -3.40 -4.69
N ALA A 216 -14.41 -2.95 -4.31
CA ALA A 216 -15.29 -3.62 -3.37
C ALA A 216 -16.49 -4.25 -4.10
N ILE A 217 -16.55 -5.57 -4.08
CA ILE A 217 -17.57 -6.39 -4.73
C ILE A 217 -18.51 -6.91 -3.66
N GLY A 218 -19.81 -6.73 -3.82
CA GLY A 218 -20.75 -7.26 -2.84
C GLY A 218 -22.21 -6.95 -3.10
N VAL A 219 -23.06 -7.70 -2.42
CA VAL A 219 -24.49 -7.40 -2.30
C VAL A 219 -24.72 -6.61 -1.02
N LEU A 220 -25.68 -5.68 -1.03
CA LEU A 220 -26.02 -4.90 0.16
C LEU A 220 -26.25 -5.83 1.39
N PRO A 221 -25.68 -5.48 2.57
CA PRO A 221 -25.02 -4.21 2.91
C PRO A 221 -23.50 -4.15 2.62
N SER A 222 -22.91 -5.18 2.01
CA SER A 222 -21.48 -5.23 1.65
C SER A 222 -21.19 -4.51 0.32
N GLY A 223 -19.95 -4.64 -0.19
CA GLY A 223 -19.54 -4.04 -1.45
C GLY A 223 -19.20 -2.56 -1.34
N LYS A 224 -18.93 -2.07 -0.12
CA LYS A 224 -18.70 -0.64 0.17
C LYS A 224 -17.22 -0.31 0.21
N ILE A 225 -16.89 0.95 -0.10
CA ILE A 225 -15.58 1.53 0.18
C ILE A 225 -15.78 2.66 1.21
N ASP A 226 -15.04 2.64 2.30
CA ASP A 226 -15.00 3.71 3.30
C ASP A 226 -13.56 4.21 3.44
N LEU A 227 -13.32 5.47 3.06
CA LEU A 227 -12.00 6.09 3.10
C LEU A 227 -11.98 7.24 4.11
N GLU A 228 -11.21 7.05 5.18
CA GLU A 228 -10.97 8.06 6.22
C GLU A 228 -9.47 8.43 6.30
N ASN A 229 -8.68 8.05 5.30
CA ASN A 229 -7.25 8.34 5.25
C ASN A 229 -6.80 8.69 3.83
N ALA A 230 -5.60 9.25 3.72
CA ALA A 230 -5.06 9.71 2.44
C ALA A 230 -4.72 8.57 1.48
N VAL A 231 -4.91 8.83 0.19
CA VAL A 231 -4.45 8.03 -0.94
C VAL A 231 -3.61 8.95 -1.82
N ASP A 232 -2.32 8.64 -1.95
CA ASP A 232 -1.33 9.48 -2.63
C ASP A 232 -0.66 8.70 -3.77
N VAL A 233 -0.81 9.21 -4.99
CA VAL A 233 -0.15 8.72 -6.20
C VAL A 233 0.57 9.88 -6.92
N SER A 234 0.99 10.90 -6.17
CA SER A 234 1.69 12.04 -6.74
C SER A 234 2.93 11.62 -7.53
N GLY A 235 3.21 12.37 -8.59
CA GLY A 235 4.37 12.13 -9.43
C GLY A 235 5.18 13.38 -9.70
N GLY A 236 6.23 13.24 -10.49
CA GLY A 236 7.09 14.34 -10.90
C GLY A 236 6.76 14.86 -12.30
N THR A 237 7.78 15.25 -13.07
CA THR A 237 7.59 15.95 -14.34
C THR A 237 6.97 15.08 -15.43
N ALA A 238 7.03 13.75 -15.27
CA ALA A 238 6.34 12.81 -16.15
C ALA A 238 4.83 12.70 -15.84
N GLY A 239 4.38 13.28 -14.73
CA GLY A 239 2.97 13.42 -14.35
C GLY A 239 2.58 12.67 -13.08
N GLY A 240 1.39 12.99 -12.56
CA GLY A 240 0.75 12.28 -11.47
C GLY A 240 0.32 10.86 -11.85
N GLY A 241 -0.01 10.05 -10.84
CA GLY A 241 -0.46 8.68 -10.99
C GLY A 241 -1.98 8.56 -11.15
N SER A 242 -2.52 7.37 -10.87
CA SER A 242 -3.96 7.09 -10.95
C SER A 242 -4.53 6.51 -9.66
N ILE A 243 -5.70 7.01 -9.27
CA ILE A 243 -6.52 6.48 -8.18
C ILE A 243 -7.83 5.98 -8.80
N THR A 244 -8.18 4.72 -8.55
CA THR A 244 -9.47 4.16 -9.00
C THR A 244 -10.19 3.51 -7.82
N LEU A 245 -11.40 3.96 -7.54
CA LEU A 245 -12.29 3.40 -6.52
C LEU A 245 -13.53 2.85 -7.20
N THR A 246 -13.78 1.55 -7.06
CA THR A 246 -14.96 0.89 -7.64
C THR A 246 -15.69 0.13 -6.55
N SER A 247 -16.94 0.47 -6.29
CA SER A 247 -17.77 -0.20 -5.29
C SER A 247 -19.11 -0.62 -5.87
N ASP A 248 -19.58 -1.83 -5.53
CA ASP A 248 -20.95 -2.27 -5.86
C ASP A 248 -21.99 -1.59 -4.96
N GLY A 249 -21.57 -1.19 -3.76
CA GLY A 249 -22.36 -0.45 -2.79
C GLY A 249 -22.00 1.03 -2.76
N ASP A 250 -21.96 1.60 -1.54
CA ASP A 250 -21.62 3.00 -1.34
C ASP A 250 -20.11 3.23 -1.31
N THR A 251 -19.67 4.41 -1.77
CA THR A 251 -18.34 4.95 -1.46
C THR A 251 -18.47 6.12 -0.50
N ILE A 252 -17.87 5.99 0.68
CA ILE A 252 -17.83 7.03 1.70
C ILE A 252 -16.45 7.67 1.69
N LEU A 253 -16.44 8.99 1.48
CA LEU A 253 -15.28 9.85 1.45
C LEU A 253 -15.24 10.65 2.76
N GLY A 254 -14.65 10.04 3.78
CA GLY A 254 -14.59 10.55 5.15
C GLY A 254 -13.52 11.62 5.39
N VAL A 255 -13.28 11.91 6.67
CA VAL A 255 -12.31 12.94 7.10
C VAL A 255 -10.91 12.36 7.10
N THR A 256 -9.99 12.95 6.32
CA THR A 256 -8.57 12.60 6.37
C THR A 256 -7.81 13.46 7.39
N PRO A 257 -6.87 12.86 8.14
CA PRO A 257 -5.99 13.58 9.07
C PRO A 257 -4.76 14.20 8.39
N LYS A 258 -4.53 13.95 7.10
CA LYS A 258 -3.41 14.54 6.33
C LYS A 258 -3.82 15.87 5.69
N SER A 259 -2.86 16.55 5.04
CA SER A 259 -3.07 17.78 4.26
C SER A 259 -3.73 17.56 2.88
N HIS A 260 -3.93 16.31 2.47
CA HIS A 260 -4.60 15.93 1.23
C HIS A 260 -5.43 14.66 1.48
N PHE A 261 -6.42 14.42 0.62
CA PHE A 261 -7.25 13.21 0.70
C PHE A 261 -6.97 12.23 -0.45
N LEU A 262 -7.39 12.57 -1.67
CA LEU A 262 -7.06 11.82 -2.88
C LEU A 262 -6.13 12.69 -3.72
N PHE A 263 -4.89 12.26 -3.89
CA PHE A 263 -3.82 13.13 -4.36
C PHE A 263 -3.07 12.50 -5.54
N ALA A 264 -3.22 13.11 -6.71
CA ALA A 264 -2.66 12.65 -7.98
C ALA A 264 -2.00 13.81 -8.75
N ASP A 265 -1.44 14.80 -8.06
CA ASP A 265 -0.76 15.93 -8.69
C ASP A 265 0.53 15.49 -9.40
N GLY A 266 0.86 16.16 -10.51
CA GLY A 266 2.15 16.03 -11.17
C GLY A 266 3.04 17.22 -10.88
N PHE A 267 4.16 17.00 -10.20
CA PHE A 267 5.07 18.05 -9.72
C PHE A 267 6.26 18.32 -10.64
N GLY A 268 7.06 19.33 -10.29
CA GLY A 268 8.29 19.68 -10.99
C GLY A 268 8.05 20.53 -12.24
N ASP A 269 9.06 20.61 -13.10
CA ASP A 269 9.03 21.40 -14.34
C ASP A 269 7.94 20.86 -15.29
N ALA A 270 6.80 21.55 -15.32
CA ALA A 270 5.64 21.23 -16.16
C ALA A 270 5.05 19.82 -15.95
N GLY A 271 5.10 19.28 -14.72
CA GLY A 271 4.44 18.02 -14.38
C GLY A 271 2.93 18.09 -14.59
N SER A 272 2.34 17.10 -15.27
CA SER A 272 0.90 17.08 -15.54
C SER A 272 0.11 16.32 -14.47
N GLY A 273 -1.10 16.77 -14.14
CA GLY A 273 -1.98 16.08 -13.20
C GLY A 273 -2.32 14.64 -13.65
N GLY A 274 -2.61 13.78 -12.67
CA GLY A 274 -2.98 12.39 -12.86
C GLY A 274 -4.48 12.17 -13.03
N SER A 275 -4.98 10.99 -12.66
CA SER A 275 -6.41 10.67 -12.70
C SER A 275 -6.96 10.17 -11.36
N ILE A 276 -8.19 10.56 -11.06
CA ILE A 276 -8.96 10.08 -9.91
C ILE A 276 -10.34 9.67 -10.40
N ASP A 277 -10.64 8.38 -10.39
CA ASP A 277 -11.92 7.84 -10.85
C ASP A 277 -12.63 7.14 -9.68
N VAL A 278 -13.84 7.58 -9.36
CA VAL A 278 -14.67 7.04 -8.28
C VAL A 278 -16.01 6.59 -8.85
N PHE A 279 -16.26 5.29 -8.82
CA PHE A 279 -17.51 4.67 -9.20
C PHE A 279 -18.16 3.96 -7.99
N ALA A 280 -19.43 4.23 -7.77
CA ALA A 280 -20.25 3.54 -6.77
C ALA A 280 -21.57 3.05 -7.37
N GLY A 281 -21.92 1.78 -7.15
CA GLY A 281 -23.25 1.27 -7.47
C GLY A 281 -24.35 1.95 -6.64
N GLY A 282 -24.01 2.31 -5.39
CA GLY A 282 -24.85 3.07 -4.46
C GLY A 282 -24.61 4.58 -4.55
N LYS A 283 -24.40 5.23 -3.39
CA LYS A 283 -24.08 6.67 -3.32
C LYS A 283 -22.59 6.94 -3.17
N ILE A 284 -22.17 8.15 -3.53
CA ILE A 284 -20.89 8.73 -3.13
C ILE A 284 -21.19 9.83 -2.10
N ASP A 285 -20.66 9.72 -0.89
CA ASP A 285 -21.01 10.64 0.20
C ASP A 285 -19.80 11.07 1.02
N SER A 286 -19.72 12.35 1.37
CA SER A 286 -18.79 12.87 2.37
C SER A 286 -19.57 13.42 3.57
N PRO A 287 -20.02 12.56 4.50
CA PRO A 287 -20.98 12.95 5.54
C PRO A 287 -20.44 14.01 6.52
N ALA A 288 -19.12 14.06 6.70
CA ALA A 288 -18.44 15.06 7.53
C ALA A 288 -17.93 16.28 6.72
N GLY A 289 -18.17 16.30 5.42
CA GLY A 289 -17.62 17.27 4.48
C GLY A 289 -16.17 17.00 4.09
N MET A 290 -15.78 17.52 2.92
CA MET A 290 -14.38 17.47 2.48
C MET A 290 -13.57 18.47 3.31
N THR A 291 -12.72 17.96 4.18
CA THR A 291 -11.81 18.80 4.99
C THR A 291 -10.47 19.03 4.32
N GLN A 292 -10.16 18.27 3.27
CA GLN A 292 -8.87 18.27 2.57
C GLN A 292 -9.09 18.13 1.06
N PRO A 293 -8.12 18.55 0.23
CA PRO A 293 -8.29 18.56 -1.22
C PRO A 293 -8.31 17.15 -1.83
N ILE A 294 -9.12 17.02 -2.87
CA ILE A 294 -9.03 16.00 -3.92
C ILE A 294 -8.37 16.71 -5.11
N SER A 295 -7.18 16.27 -5.49
CA SER A 295 -6.31 17.03 -6.40
C SER A 295 -5.66 16.17 -7.45
N ALA A 296 -5.73 16.61 -8.69
CA ALA A 296 -5.04 16.08 -9.86
C ALA A 296 -4.53 17.26 -10.71
N VAL A 297 -3.77 18.16 -10.10
CA VAL A 297 -3.34 19.44 -10.70
C VAL A 297 -2.02 19.31 -11.44
N GLY A 298 -1.88 20.05 -12.54
CA GLY A 298 -0.61 20.27 -13.24
C GLY A 298 0.22 21.39 -12.63
N HIS A 299 1.54 21.26 -12.64
CA HIS A 299 2.48 22.23 -12.05
C HIS A 299 3.13 23.16 -13.07
N SER A 300 3.56 24.33 -12.58
CA SER A 300 4.19 25.36 -13.41
C SER A 300 5.52 24.89 -13.99
N ALA A 301 5.85 25.39 -15.18
CA ALA A 301 7.19 25.23 -15.73
C ALA A 301 8.21 25.97 -14.87
N ALA A 302 9.42 25.42 -14.77
CA ALA A 302 10.55 26.01 -14.04
C ALA A 302 11.05 27.30 -14.71
N THR A 303 10.87 27.42 -16.02
CA THR A 303 11.29 28.59 -16.80
C THR A 303 10.10 29.45 -17.20
N ALA A 304 10.15 30.75 -16.86
CA ALA A 304 9.11 31.70 -17.21
C ALA A 304 8.91 31.79 -18.73
N GLY A 305 7.65 31.73 -19.18
CA GLY A 305 7.27 31.76 -20.60
C GLY A 305 7.11 30.38 -21.24
N ASN A 306 7.55 29.30 -20.59
CA ASN A 306 7.23 27.94 -21.01
C ASN A 306 5.82 27.55 -20.55
N SER A 307 5.17 26.69 -21.33
CA SER A 307 3.92 26.03 -20.92
C SER A 307 4.15 25.17 -19.69
N GLY A 308 3.33 25.35 -18.66
CA GLY A 308 3.24 24.44 -17.53
C GLY A 308 2.55 23.12 -17.88
N GLY A 309 2.47 22.24 -16.88
CA GLY A 309 1.83 20.94 -16.99
C GLY A 309 0.33 21.05 -17.17
N SER A 310 -0.23 20.05 -17.86
CA SER A 310 -1.68 19.97 -18.07
C SER A 310 -2.39 19.57 -16.78
N GLY A 311 -3.66 19.95 -16.68
CA GLY A 311 -4.55 19.45 -15.64
C GLY A 311 -4.75 17.93 -15.76
N GLY A 312 -5.14 17.31 -14.66
CA GLY A 312 -5.52 15.91 -14.59
C GLY A 312 -7.02 15.70 -14.80
N SER A 313 -7.54 14.55 -14.39
CA SER A 313 -8.97 14.24 -14.48
C SER A 313 -9.52 13.72 -13.16
N ILE A 314 -10.73 14.15 -12.79
CA ILE A 314 -11.43 13.69 -11.59
C ILE A 314 -12.87 13.35 -11.98
N THR A 315 -13.23 12.07 -11.85
CA THR A 315 -14.56 11.54 -12.19
C THR A 315 -15.25 10.98 -10.96
N PHE A 316 -16.50 11.38 -10.74
CA PHE A 316 -17.38 10.77 -9.75
C PHE A 316 -18.64 10.26 -10.45
N GLU A 317 -18.92 8.97 -10.32
CA GLU A 317 -20.09 8.33 -10.89
C GLU A 317 -20.81 7.48 -9.84
N ALA A 318 -22.12 7.66 -9.75
CA ALA A 318 -22.99 6.86 -8.91
C ALA A 318 -24.09 6.24 -9.78
N GLU A 319 -24.26 4.92 -9.76
CA GLU A 319 -25.24 4.24 -10.61
C GLU A 319 -26.68 4.52 -10.14
N SER A 320 -26.93 4.45 -8.83
CA SER A 320 -28.28 4.57 -8.27
C SER A 320 -28.44 5.58 -7.14
N GLY A 321 -27.33 6.09 -6.58
CA GLY A 321 -27.32 7.01 -5.44
C GLY A 321 -26.98 8.45 -5.80
N LEU A 322 -27.10 9.34 -4.80
CA LEU A 322 -26.66 10.73 -4.92
C LEU A 322 -25.13 10.82 -4.80
N ILE A 323 -24.55 11.80 -5.48
CA ILE A 323 -23.18 12.24 -5.24
C ILE A 323 -23.26 13.46 -4.34
N ASN A 324 -22.86 13.30 -3.08
CA ASN A 324 -22.82 14.35 -2.10
C ASN A 324 -21.39 14.60 -1.62
N LEU A 325 -20.77 15.63 -2.17
CA LEU A 325 -19.44 16.09 -1.77
C LEU A 325 -19.54 17.40 -0.94
N SER A 326 -20.65 17.59 -0.20
CA SER A 326 -20.93 18.83 0.51
C SER A 326 -19.99 19.03 1.70
N GLY A 327 -19.21 20.11 1.70
CA GLY A 327 -18.51 20.55 2.90
C GLY A 327 -17.16 21.20 2.64
N ALA A 328 -17.06 22.07 1.62
CA ALA A 328 -15.91 22.95 1.43
C ALA A 328 -15.80 23.91 2.63
N SER A 329 -15.27 23.40 3.74
CA SER A 329 -14.51 24.21 4.68
C SER A 329 -13.30 24.78 3.94
N THR A 330 -12.72 25.86 4.43
CA THR A 330 -11.46 26.45 3.93
C THR A 330 -10.36 25.36 3.83
N GLY A 331 -10.24 24.69 2.67
CA GLY A 331 -9.33 23.56 2.45
C GLY A 331 -9.91 22.39 1.62
N GLY A 332 -11.23 22.17 1.65
CA GLY A 332 -11.90 21.12 0.86
C GLY A 332 -12.19 21.58 -0.57
N ALA A 333 -11.27 21.34 -1.50
CA ALA A 333 -11.43 21.67 -2.92
C ALA A 333 -11.28 20.41 -3.79
N ILE A 334 -11.97 20.40 -4.92
CA ILE A 334 -11.72 19.48 -6.03
C ILE A 334 -10.96 20.30 -7.07
N ALA A 335 -9.73 19.90 -7.39
CA ALA A 335 -8.86 20.64 -8.29
C ALA A 335 -8.24 19.71 -9.34
N ALA A 336 -8.48 20.01 -10.61
CA ALA A 336 -7.87 19.34 -11.76
C ALA A 336 -7.23 20.37 -12.70
N ASP A 337 -6.90 21.55 -12.18
CA ASP A 337 -6.46 22.69 -12.98
C ASP A 337 -5.10 22.43 -13.64
N ALA A 338 -4.92 23.04 -14.81
CA ALA A 338 -3.62 23.14 -15.45
C ALA A 338 -2.81 24.29 -14.87
N ALA A 339 -1.50 24.20 -15.01
CA ALA A 339 -0.65 25.38 -14.86
C ALA A 339 -0.75 26.30 -16.08
N SER A 340 -0.24 27.53 -15.94
CA SER A 340 -0.23 28.53 -17.01
C SER A 340 0.36 27.97 -18.31
N GLY A 341 -0.41 28.04 -19.41
CA GLY A 341 0.01 27.58 -20.74
C GLY A 341 -0.13 26.07 -20.97
N GLY A 342 -0.60 25.30 -19.98
CA GLY A 342 -0.99 23.89 -20.12
C GLY A 342 -2.44 23.71 -20.58
N CYS A 343 -2.79 22.49 -20.98
CA CYS A 343 -4.17 22.12 -21.30
C CYS A 343 -4.97 21.91 -20.01
N GLY A 344 -6.19 22.46 -19.92
CA GLY A 344 -7.12 22.22 -18.80
C GLY A 344 -7.45 20.74 -18.60
N GLY A 345 -7.84 20.40 -17.37
CA GLY A 345 -8.34 19.08 -16.96
C GLY A 345 -9.87 18.94 -17.04
#